data_AF-A0A1Q8R269-F1
#
_entry.id   AF-A0A1Q8R269-F1
#
_cell.length_a   1.000
_cell.length_b   1.000
_cell.length_c   1.000
_cell.angle_alpha   90.00
_cell.angle_beta   90.00
_cell.angle_gamma   90.00
#
_symmetry.space_group_name_H-M   'P 1'
#
loop_
_entity.id
_entity.type
_entity.pdbx_description
1 polymer ?
#
loop_
_entity_poly.entity_id
_entity_poly.type
_entity_poly.pdbx_seq_one_letter_code
_entity_poly.pdbx_strand_id
1 'polypeptide(L)' 'MNRTEILRLEREKVLTNIVEDNGNRVKWLTALMDIDDEMEEMAEKKQKTN' A
#
# COMPACT_ATOMS: atom_id res chain seq x y z
N MET A 1 -10.62 -11.74 5.74
CA MET A 1 -9.78 -11.03 4.76
C MET A 1 -8.34 -11.42 5.00
N ASN A 2 -7.61 -11.78 3.96
CA ASN A 2 -6.17 -11.95 4.05
C ASN A 2 -5.49 -10.57 4.10
N ARG A 3 -4.30 -10.45 4.71
CA ARG A 3 -3.60 -9.16 4.85
C ARG A 3 -3.37 -8.46 3.50
N THR A 4 -3.15 -9.24 2.44
CA THR A 4 -2.98 -8.73 1.07
C THR A 4 -4.23 -8.02 0.54
N GLU A 5 -5.43 -8.52 0.81
CA GLU A 5 -6.70 -7.87 0.44
C GLU A 5 -6.89 -6.56 1.19
N ILE A 6 -6.52 -6.53 2.47
CA ILE A 6 -6.59 -5.30 3.28
C ILE A 6 -5.66 -4.23 2.70
N LEU A 7 -4.41 -4.60 2.42
CA LEU A 7 -3.42 -3.66 1.83
C LEU A 7 -3.86 -3.17 0.45
N ARG A 8 -4.48 -4.02 -0.38
CA ARG A 8 -5.04 -3.58 -1.68
C ARG A 8 -6.11 -2.51 -1.50
N LEU A 9 -7.04 -2.71 -0.55
CA LEU A 9 -8.08 -1.72 -0.26
C LEU A 9 -7.51 -0.43 0.35
N GLU A 10 -6.48 -0.54 1.19
CA GLU A 10 -5.76 0.62 1.74
C GLU A 10 -5.05 1.41 0.63
N ARG A 11 -4.39 0.71 -0.30
CA ARG A 11 -3.72 1.30 -1.47
C ARG A 11 -4.69 2.07 -2.35
N GLU A 12 -5.84 1.49 -2.66
CA GLU A 12 -6.88 2.13 -3.47
C GLU A 12 -7.38 3.42 -2.82
N LYS A 13 -7.63 3.40 -1.51
CA LYS A 13 -8.04 4.61 -0.76
C LYS A 13 -6.98 5.71 -0.79
N VAL A 14 -5.71 5.34 -0.62
CA VAL A 14 -4.60 6.29 -0.68
C VAL A 14 -4.48 6.90 -2.07
N LEU A 15 -4.61 6.10 -3.13
CA LEU A 15 -4.58 6.59 -4.51
C LEU A 15 -5.72 7.58 -4.80
N THR A 16 -6.94 7.30 -4.34
CA THR A 16 -8.06 8.24 -4.45
C THR A 16 -7.74 9.56 -3.74
N ASN A 17 -7.21 9.50 -2.52
CA ASN A 17 -6.83 10.70 -1.77
C ASN A 17 -5.68 11.49 -2.41
N ILE A 18 -4.74 10.84 -3.11
CA ILE A 18 -3.68 11.54 -3.87
C ILE A 18 -4.28 12.40 -4.99
N VAL A 19 -5.34 11.92 -5.63
CA VAL A 19 -6.02 12.62 -6.73
C VAL A 19 -6.91 13.74 -6.19
N GLU A 20 -7.61 13.50 -5.08
CA GLU A 20 -8.61 14.42 -4.52
C GLU A 20 -8.05 15.46 -3.54
N ASP A 21 -6.98 15.15 -2.81
CA ASP A 21 -6.38 16.02 -1.77
C ASP A 21 -4.90 16.34 -2.06
N ASN A 22 -4.71 17.38 -2.88
CA ASN A 22 -3.38 17.89 -3.25
C ASN A 22 -2.64 18.58 -2.09
N GLY A 23 -3.34 18.93 -0.99
CA GLY A 23 -2.75 19.60 0.17
C GLY A 23 -1.89 18.66 1.03
N ASN A 24 -2.21 17.36 1.02
CA ASN A 24 -1.53 16.35 1.81
C ASN A 24 -0.76 15.33 0.95
N ARG A 25 -0.39 15.71 -0.28
CA ARG A 25 0.25 14.80 -1.26
C ARG A 25 1.46 14.06 -0.68
N VAL A 26 2.32 14.71 0.09
CA VAL A 26 3.49 14.07 0.71
C VAL A 26 3.05 12.96 1.67
N LYS A 27 2.09 13.23 2.54
CA LYS A 27 1.54 12.23 3.48
C LYS A 27 0.97 11.02 2.73
N TRP A 28 0.23 11.26 1.66
CA TRP A 28 -0.37 10.17 0.88
C TRP A 28 0.66 9.36 0.10
N LEU A 29 1.70 10.01 -0.45
CA LEU A 29 2.81 9.31 -1.08
C LEU A 29 3.62 8.48 -0.08
N THR A 30 3.86 8.99 1.14
CA THR A 30 4.50 8.20 2.20
C THR A 30 3.68 6.98 2.57
N ALA A 31 2.38 7.15 2.80
CA ALA A 31 1.49 6.03 3.10
C ALA A 31 1.44 4.99 1.96
N LEU A 32 1.51 5.43 0.70
CA LEU A 32 1.57 4.53 -0.45
C LEU A 32 2.86 3.71 -0.47
N MET A 33 4.00 4.33 -0.16
CA MET A 33 5.30 3.67 -0.08
C MET A 33 5.31 2.61 1.03
N ASP A 34 4.81 2.94 2.22
CA ASP A 34 4.72 1.98 3.34
C ASP A 34 3.87 0.74 2.96
N ILE A 35 2.77 0.94 2.23
CA ILE A 35 1.89 -0.14 1.75
C ILE A 35 2.60 -1.00 0.71
N ASP A 36 3.27 -0.38 -0.26
CA ASP A 36 3.97 -1.10 -1.34
C ASP A 36 5.16 -1.91 -0.76
N ASP A 37 5.90 -1.37 0.21
CA ASP A 37 6.99 -2.06 0.92
C ASP A 37 6.48 -3.30 1.68
N GLU A 38 5.35 -3.18 2.41
CA GLU A 38 4.78 -4.34 3.13
C GLU A 38 4.29 -5.43 2.14
N MET A 39 3.71 -5.01 1.01
CA MET A 39 3.30 -5.95 -0.03
C MET A 39 4.49 -6.69 -0.66
N GLU A 40 5.60 -5.99 -0.90
CA GLU A 40 6.84 -6.57 -1.40
C GLU A 40 7.44 -7.57 -0.40
N GLU A 41 7.56 -7.18 0.88
CA GLU A 41 8.12 -8.06 1.92
C GLU A 41 7.30 -9.36 2.07
N MET A 42 5.97 -9.26 2.00
CA MET A 42 5.09 -10.43 2.01
C MET A 42 5.22 -11.29 0.74
N ALA A 43 5.43 -10.68 -0.42
CA ALA A 43 5.66 -11.41 -1.67
C ALA A 43 6.99 -12.18 -1.62
N GLU A 44 8.06 -11.55 -1.11
CA GLU A 44 9.35 -12.20 -0.91
C GLU A 44 9.27 -13.35 0.11
N LYS A 45 8.60 -13.15 1.25
CA LYS A 45 8.39 -14.20 2.26
C LYS A 45 7.67 -15.41 1.66
N LYS A 46 6.67 -15.19 0.81
CA LYS A 46 5.99 -16.28 0.08
C LYS A 46 6.93 -17.00 -0.88
N GLN A 47 7.80 -16.28 -1.59
CA GLN A 47 8.76 -16.89 -2.52
C GLN A 47 9.85 -17.72 -1.81
N LYS A 48 10.30 -17.30 -0.63
CA LYS A 48 11.33 -18.02 0.17
C LYS A 48 10.81 -19.28 0.87
N THR A 49 9.49 -19.47 0.93
CA THR A 49 8.86 -20.60 1.64
C THR A 49 8.43 -21.72 0.67
N ASN A 50 8.72 -21.59 -0.63
CA ASN A 50 8.56 -22.62 -1.66
C ASN A 50 9.91 -23.22 -2.03
#